data_AF-A0A2M7KLA6-F1
#
_entry.id   AF-A0A2M7KLA6-F1
#
_cell.length_a   1.000
_cell.length_b   1.000
_cell.length_c   1.000
_cell.angle_alpha   90.00
_cell.angle_beta   90.00
_cell.angle_gamma   90.00
#
_symmetry.space_group_name_H-M   'P 1'
#
loop_
_entity.id
_entity.type
_entity.pdbx_description
1 polymer ?
#
loop_
_entity_poly.entity_id
_entity_poly.type
_entity_poly.pdbx_seq_one_letter_code
_entity_poly.pdbx_strand_id
1 'polypeptide(L)'
;MSTTSRTSGAACRAVVIGLSALLLAGDALPASAEPNTEALQCLQAGLQLKAAKQYWEAVEQLEQAIELQPDWVDAYWAAAWAYSHMGQ
;
A
#
# COMPACT_ATOMS: atom_id res chain seq x y z
N MET A 1 -17.59 -44.13 -14.93
CA MET A 1 -17.20 -43.12 -15.94
C MET A 1 -16.71 -41.89 -15.20
N SER A 2 -15.41 -41.59 -15.36
CA SER A 2 -14.71 -40.28 -15.23
C SER A 2 -14.91 -39.42 -13.97
N THR A 3 -13.92 -38.86 -13.27
CA THR A 3 -12.45 -38.92 -13.22
C THR A 3 -12.06 -38.06 -12.00
N THR A 4 -11.10 -38.59 -11.23
CA THR A 4 -10.21 -38.00 -10.24
C THR A 4 -9.84 -36.52 -10.38
N SER A 5 -9.88 -35.78 -9.26
CA SER A 5 -8.80 -34.91 -8.72
C SER A 5 -9.31 -34.30 -7.40
N ARG A 6 -8.91 -34.73 -6.18
CA ARG A 6 -7.57 -34.83 -5.56
C ARG A 6 -6.71 -33.59 -5.79
N THR A 7 -6.66 -32.73 -4.78
CA THR A 7 -5.40 -32.15 -4.26
C THR A 7 -5.65 -31.71 -2.81
N SER A 8 -5.49 -32.69 -1.92
CA SER A 8 -5.02 -32.45 -0.55
C SER A 8 -3.58 -31.93 -0.62
N GLY A 9 -3.18 -31.07 0.32
CA GLY A 9 -1.76 -30.77 0.49
C GLY A 9 -1.45 -29.49 1.23
N ALA A 10 -2.07 -29.26 2.39
CA ALA A 10 -1.43 -28.41 3.39
C ALA A 10 -0.14 -29.09 3.88
N ALA A 11 0.83 -28.24 4.24
CA ALA A 11 2.02 -28.50 5.05
C ALA A 11 3.35 -28.72 4.32
N CYS A 12 4.20 -27.67 4.43
CA CYS A 12 5.62 -27.75 4.81
C CYS A 12 6.56 -28.30 3.70
N ARG A 13 7.75 -27.77 3.37
CA ARG A 13 8.84 -27.10 4.09
C ARG A 13 9.69 -26.46 2.99
N ALA A 14 10.03 -25.18 3.08
CA ALA A 14 11.31 -24.69 3.56
C ALA A 14 12.56 -25.35 2.91
N VAL A 15 13.49 -24.49 2.53
CA VAL A 15 14.92 -24.75 2.24
C VAL A 15 15.24 -25.08 0.78
N VAL A 16 15.25 -24.07 -0.09
CA VAL A 16 16.42 -23.78 -0.95
C VAL A 16 16.50 -22.25 -1.15
N ILE A 17 17.12 -21.53 -0.21
CA ILE A 17 17.66 -20.21 -0.52
C ILE A 17 18.93 -20.48 -1.32
N GLY A 18 18.83 -20.34 -2.64
CA GLY A 18 19.91 -20.62 -3.58
C GLY A 18 20.10 -19.50 -4.60
N LEU A 19 20.16 -18.24 -4.14
CA LEU A 19 20.90 -17.09 -4.73
C LEU A 19 20.90 -16.87 -6.27
N SER A 20 19.93 -17.41 -7.02
CA SER A 20 19.97 -17.39 -8.48
C SER A 20 18.55 -17.23 -9.03
N ALA A 21 18.37 -16.25 -9.91
CA ALA A 21 17.21 -16.05 -10.77
C ALA A 21 15.96 -15.37 -10.17
N LEU A 22 16.09 -14.11 -9.73
CA LEU A 22 14.93 -13.20 -9.66
C LEU A 22 14.95 -12.22 -10.83
N LEU A 23 14.76 -12.75 -12.05
CA LEU A 23 14.66 -11.95 -13.28
C LEU A 23 13.40 -12.25 -14.13
N LEU A 24 12.43 -13.03 -13.64
CA LEU A 24 11.15 -13.20 -14.34
C LEU A 24 9.99 -13.36 -13.35
N ALA A 25 9.50 -12.24 -12.87
CA ALA A 25 8.08 -12.07 -12.54
C ALA A 25 7.80 -10.56 -12.52
N GLY A 26 7.68 -9.98 -13.72
CA GLY A 26 6.68 -8.96 -13.92
C GLY A 26 5.32 -9.63 -13.76
N ASP A 27 4.96 -9.94 -12.51
CA ASP A 27 3.60 -10.26 -12.16
C ASP A 27 2.89 -8.92 -12.15
N ALA A 28 2.08 -8.70 -13.18
CA ALA A 28 1.26 -7.52 -13.31
C ALA A 28 0.54 -7.31 -11.98
N LEU A 29 0.88 -6.19 -11.36
CA LEU A 29 0.24 -5.60 -10.20
C LEU A 29 -1.26 -5.96 -10.22
N PRO A 30 -1.84 -6.56 -9.17
CA PRO A 30 -3.27 -6.50 -8.99
C PRO A 30 -3.61 -5.03 -8.72
N ALA A 31 -3.77 -4.27 -9.80
CA ALA A 31 -4.28 -2.91 -9.84
C ALA A 31 -5.78 -2.96 -9.52
N SER A 32 -6.10 -3.32 -8.28
CA SER A 32 -7.40 -3.25 -7.61
C SER A 32 -7.28 -3.90 -6.23
N ALA A 33 -6.24 -3.55 -5.46
CA ALA A 33 -6.34 -3.64 -4.02
C ALA A 33 -7.38 -2.59 -3.61
N GLU A 34 -8.56 -3.03 -3.19
CA GLU A 34 -9.60 -2.12 -2.72
C GLU A 34 -8.98 -1.18 -1.67
N PRO A 35 -9.16 0.14 -1.80
CA PRO A 35 -8.52 1.09 -0.90
C PRO A 35 -8.93 0.75 0.53
N ASN A 36 -7.96 0.71 1.44
CA ASN A 36 -8.31 0.50 2.83
C ASN A 36 -9.20 1.66 3.27
N THR A 37 -10.40 1.36 3.75
CA THR A 37 -11.37 2.36 4.20
C THR A 37 -10.77 3.27 5.28
N GLU A 38 -9.94 2.74 6.16
CA GLU A 38 -9.24 3.51 7.19
C GLU A 38 -8.19 4.42 6.56
N ALA A 39 -7.38 3.90 5.64
CA ALA A 39 -6.40 4.70 4.90
C ALA A 39 -7.09 5.83 4.12
N LEU A 40 -8.28 5.57 3.57
CA LEU A 40 -9.07 6.55 2.83
C LEU A 40 -9.56 7.68 3.74
N GLN A 41 -9.98 7.33 4.96
CA GLN A 41 -10.39 8.32 5.95
C GLN A 41 -9.20 9.20 6.36
N CYS A 42 -8.04 8.61 6.62
CA CYS A 42 -6.79 9.33 6.90
C CYS A 42 -6.40 10.25 5.73
N LEU A 43 -6.46 9.75 4.48
CA LEU A 43 -6.20 10.56 3.29
C LEU A 43 -7.15 11.76 3.20
N GLN A 44 -8.46 11.55 3.35
CA GLN A 44 -9.45 12.62 3.29
C GLN A 44 -9.25 13.65 4.40
N ALA A 45 -8.96 13.20 5.63
CA ALA A 45 -8.64 14.08 6.75
C ALA A 45 -7.39 14.92 6.46
N GLY A 46 -6.33 14.30 5.95
CA GLY A 46 -5.11 14.98 5.53
C GLY A 46 -5.36 16.04 4.45
N LEU A 47 -6.20 15.76 3.46
CA LEU A 47 -6.57 16.71 2.41
C LEU A 47 -7.40 17.90 2.96
N GLN A 48 -8.28 17.67 3.93
CA GLN A 48 -9.04 18.74 4.59
C GLN A 48 -8.11 19.66 5.39
N LEU A 49 -7.18 19.09 6.16
CA LEU A 49 -6.18 19.84 6.92
C LEU A 49 -5.23 20.63 6.01
N LYS A 50 -4.85 20.04 4.87
CA LYS A 50 -4.09 20.70 3.81
C LYS A 50 -4.82 21.94 3.28
N ALA A 51 -6.15 21.84 3.06
CA ALA A 51 -6.98 22.97 2.66
C ALA A 51 -7.11 24.03 3.76
N ALA A 52 -7.10 23.61 5.03
CA ALA A 52 -7.05 24.49 6.19
C ALA A 52 -5.65 25.10 6.47
N LYS A 53 -4.64 24.77 5.65
CA LYS A 53 -3.22 25.14 5.84
C LYS A 53 -2.58 24.61 7.12
N GLN A 54 -3.19 23.60 7.73
CA GLN A 54 -2.67 22.87 8.88
C GLN A 54 -1.72 21.79 8.37
N TYR A 55 -0.55 22.20 7.87
CA TYR A 55 0.36 21.30 7.15
C TYR A 55 0.96 20.22 8.07
N TRP A 56 1.17 20.51 9.36
CA TRP A 56 1.66 19.54 10.33
C TRP A 56 0.67 18.42 10.59
N GLU A 57 -0.55 18.76 10.99
CA GLU A 57 -1.59 17.75 11.19
C GLU A 57 -1.95 17.03 9.88
N ALA A 58 -1.87 17.70 8.73
CA ALA A 58 -2.09 17.06 7.43
C ALA A 58 -1.06 15.95 7.17
N VAL A 59 0.22 16.21 7.43
CA VAL A 59 1.28 15.20 7.27
C VAL A 59 1.03 14.00 8.17
N GLU A 60 0.69 14.20 9.44
CA GLU A 60 0.44 13.11 10.40
C GLU A 60 -0.68 12.16 9.89
N GLN A 61 -1.76 12.73 9.34
CA GLN A 61 -2.85 11.92 8.77
C GLN A 61 -2.44 11.22 7.48
N LEU A 62 -1.60 11.85 6.66
CA LEU A 62 -1.15 11.27 5.40
C LEU A 62 -0.11 10.16 5.64
N GLU A 63 0.72 10.27 6.66
CA GLU A 63 1.62 9.21 7.12
C GLU A 63 0.83 7.97 7.56
N GLN A 64 -0.25 8.14 8.33
CA GLN A 64 -1.13 7.02 8.70
C GLN A 64 -1.76 6.35 7.46
N ALA A 65 -2.18 7.14 6.46
CA ALA A 65 -2.69 6.59 5.21
C ALA A 65 -1.63 5.77 4.46
N ILE A 66 -0.36 6.21 4.50
CA ILE A 66 0.78 5.50 3.92
C ILE A 66 1.11 4.22 4.70
N GLU A 67 1.07 4.25 6.03
CA GLU A 67 1.29 3.05 6.85
C GLU A 67 0.22 1.98 6.62
N LEU A 68 -1.03 2.41 6.47
CA LEU A 68 -2.16 1.52 6.20
C LEU A 68 -2.19 1.02 4.75
N GLN A 69 -1.73 1.83 3.80
CA GLN A 69 -1.63 1.46 2.39
C GLN A 69 -0.34 2.02 1.76
N PRO A 70 0.78 1.28 1.87
CA PRO A 70 2.08 1.75 1.43
C PRO A 70 2.25 1.84 -0.09
N ASP A 71 1.29 1.31 -0.86
CA ASP A 71 1.24 1.42 -2.32
C ASP A 71 0.38 2.63 -2.77
N TRP A 72 -0.14 3.44 -1.84
CA TRP A 72 -1.06 4.50 -2.18
C TRP A 72 -0.36 5.77 -2.66
N VAL A 73 -0.20 5.87 -3.98
CA VAL A 73 0.44 7.01 -4.65
C VAL A 73 -0.16 8.37 -4.25
N ASP A 74 -1.48 8.47 -4.12
CA ASP A 74 -2.15 9.74 -3.74
C ASP A 74 -1.75 10.22 -2.35
N ALA A 75 -1.56 9.30 -1.39
CA ALA A 75 -1.16 9.64 -0.03
C ALA A 75 0.25 10.21 0.01
N TYR A 76 1.20 9.59 -0.69
CA TYR A 76 2.55 10.13 -0.84
C TYR A 76 2.57 11.49 -1.54
N TRP A 77 1.79 11.65 -2.60
CA TRP A 77 1.71 12.93 -3.32
C TRP A 77 1.19 14.04 -2.42
N ALA A 78 0.12 13.77 -1.68
CA ALA A 78 -0.45 14.72 -0.73
C ALA A 78 0.55 15.05 0.40
N ALA A 79 1.28 14.06 0.93
CA ALA A 79 2.27 14.26 1.98
C ALA A 79 3.43 15.13 1.50
N ALA A 80 3.99 14.80 0.32
CA ALA A 80 5.05 15.58 -0.30
C ALA A 80 4.64 17.05 -0.52
N TRP A 81 3.41 17.27 -0.98
CA TRP A 81 2.87 18.62 -1.12
C TRP A 81 2.81 19.33 0.24
N ALA A 82 2.31 18.67 1.28
CA ALA A 82 2.20 19.25 2.61
C ALA A 82 3.58 19.59 3.21
N TYR A 83 4.57 18.70 3.09
CA TYR A 83 5.94 18.99 3.51
C TYR A 83 6.55 20.20 2.81
N SER A 84 6.30 20.36 1.50
CA SER A 84 6.79 21.52 0.75
C SER A 84 6.18 22.87 1.22
N HIS A 85 5.04 22.83 1.91
CA HIS A 85 4.36 24.03 2.41
C HIS A 85 4.52 24.24 3.92
N MET A 86 4.97 23.22 4.66
CA MET A 86 5.25 23.32 6.10
C MET A 86 6.40 24.29 6.42
N GLY A 87 7.33 24.52 5.47
CA GLY A 87 8.48 25.40 5.64
C GLY A 87 8.31 26.83 5.10
N GLN A 88 7.12 27.21 4.62
CA GLN A 88 6.81 28.56 4.11
C GLN A 88 5.91 29.32 5.08
#